data_AF-A0A6G0IPE0-F1
#
_entry.id   AF-A0A6G0IPE0-F1
#
_cell.length_a   1.000
_cell.length_b   1.000
_cell.length_c   1.000
_cell.angle_alpha   90.00
_cell.angle_beta   90.00
_cell.angle_gamma   90.00
#
_symmetry.space_group_name_H-M   'P 1'
#
loop_
_entity.id
_entity.type
_entity.pdbx_description
1 polymer ?
#
loop_
_entity_poly.entity_id
_entity_poly.type
_entity_poly.pdbx_seq_one_letter_code
_entity_poly.pdbx_strand_id
1 'polypeptide(L)'
;MQKEIQEEEEQERLEEMDEKRLEEVEEEKLEESMVCRLVTAQRLSGRKGLTTNCPASAGLPFTHATLYAANEGQSNGHSEAAIYHIKGICSYKDKFFKPGESFRRGCDKCFCHNFGVYCVTPMKPTSWPRKCQRIRTECGYTVVYKENPQAECRAYSWIG
;
A
#
# COMPACT_ATOMS: atom_id res chain seq x y z
N MET A 1 48.08 -15.59 9.99
CA MET A 1 47.53 -15.52 11.36
C MET A 1 46.48 -14.43 11.53
N GLN A 2 46.82 -13.12 11.61
CA GLN A 2 45.76 -12.09 11.81
C GLN A 2 44.74 -11.99 10.66
N LYS A 3 45.14 -12.29 9.42
CA LYS A 3 44.22 -12.32 8.27
C LYS A 3 43.28 -13.53 8.28
N GLU A 4 43.78 -14.70 8.69
CA GLU A 4 43.00 -15.94 8.74
C GLU A 4 41.87 -15.84 9.79
N ILE A 5 42.16 -15.23 10.93
CA ILE A 5 41.16 -14.97 11.99
C ILE A 5 40.04 -14.04 11.47
N GLN A 6 40.39 -13.04 10.68
CA GLN A 6 39.41 -12.07 10.17
C GLN A 6 38.50 -12.69 9.09
N GLU A 7 39.04 -13.58 8.26
CA GLU A 7 38.27 -14.33 7.25
C GLU A 7 37.30 -15.32 7.92
N GLU A 8 37.73 -15.98 8.99
CA GLU A 8 36.89 -16.91 9.76
C GLU A 8 35.71 -16.19 10.45
N GLU A 9 35.94 -15.04 11.09
CA GLU A 9 34.86 -14.22 11.68
C GLU A 9 33.87 -13.67 10.64
N GLU A 10 34.33 -13.37 9.43
CA GLU A 10 33.44 -12.93 8.36
C GLU A 10 32.56 -14.07 7.85
N GLN A 11 33.13 -15.27 7.75
CA GLN A 11 32.39 -16.45 7.33
C GLN A 11 31.32 -16.86 8.35
N GLU A 12 31.61 -16.82 9.66
CA GLU A 12 30.60 -17.07 10.71
C GLU A 12 29.44 -16.06 10.66
N ARG A 13 29.72 -14.77 10.40
CA ARG A 13 28.66 -13.75 10.24
C ARG A 13 27.78 -14.01 9.03
N LEU A 14 28.34 -14.52 7.94
CA LEU A 14 27.59 -14.87 6.74
C LEU A 14 26.66 -16.05 7.00
N GLU A 15 27.13 -17.08 7.67
CA GLU A 15 26.33 -18.25 8.04
C GLU A 15 25.17 -17.87 9.00
N GLU A 16 25.40 -16.99 9.98
CA GLU A 16 24.36 -16.49 10.88
C GLU A 16 23.27 -15.68 10.14
N MET A 17 23.64 -14.90 9.13
CA MET A 17 22.65 -14.15 8.32
C MET A 17 21.79 -15.08 7.46
N ASP A 18 22.37 -16.13 6.87
CA ASP A 18 21.63 -17.08 6.03
C ASP A 18 20.66 -17.92 6.88
N GLU A 19 21.04 -18.32 8.10
CA GLU A 19 20.13 -19.02 9.02
C GLU A 19 18.91 -18.15 9.40
N LYS A 20 19.14 -16.88 9.78
CA LYS A 20 18.04 -15.94 10.08
C LYS A 20 17.11 -15.73 8.89
N ARG A 21 17.65 -15.68 7.67
CA ARG A 21 16.86 -15.52 6.45
C ARG A 21 15.98 -16.75 6.16
N LEU A 22 16.43 -17.95 6.52
CA LEU A 22 15.64 -19.18 6.38
C LEU A 22 14.48 -19.21 7.39
N GLU A 23 14.71 -18.79 8.64
CA GLU A 23 13.65 -18.69 9.66
C GLU A 23 12.53 -17.72 9.24
N GLU A 24 12.88 -16.55 8.69
CA GLU A 24 11.89 -15.58 8.18
C GLU A 24 11.02 -16.16 7.04
N VAL A 25 11.62 -16.93 6.13
CA VAL A 25 10.89 -17.57 5.01
C VAL A 25 9.97 -18.70 5.46
N GLU A 26 10.35 -19.44 6.52
CA GLU A 26 9.47 -20.46 7.11
C GLU A 26 8.27 -19.85 7.84
N GLU A 27 8.46 -18.71 8.52
CA GLU A 27 7.38 -17.98 9.18
C GLU A 27 6.36 -17.44 8.16
N GLU A 28 6.81 -16.87 7.03
CA GLU A 28 5.93 -16.42 5.94
C GLU A 28 5.09 -17.57 5.35
N LYS A 29 5.70 -18.75 5.14
CA LYS A 29 4.96 -19.95 4.64
C LYS A 29 3.89 -20.44 5.62
N LEU A 30 4.15 -20.34 6.92
CA LEU A 30 3.19 -20.69 7.96
C LEU A 30 2.00 -19.72 7.98
N GLU A 31 2.24 -18.42 7.81
CA GLU A 31 1.18 -17.42 7.69
C GLU A 31 0.31 -17.65 6.43
N GLU A 32 0.92 -17.90 5.27
CA GLU A 32 0.17 -18.21 4.03
C GLU A 32 -0.69 -19.48 4.17
N SER A 33 -0.15 -20.52 4.80
CA SER A 33 -0.86 -21.78 5.07
C SER A 33 -2.07 -21.58 6.01
N MET A 34 -1.94 -20.74 7.03
CA MET A 34 -3.01 -20.49 8.00
C MET A 34 -4.19 -19.72 7.37
N VAL A 35 -3.91 -18.76 6.48
CA VAL A 35 -4.95 -18.02 5.74
C VAL A 35 -5.81 -18.97 4.88
N CYS A 36 -5.20 -19.95 4.20
CA CYS A 36 -5.94 -20.95 3.42
C CYS A 36 -6.87 -21.83 4.27
N ARG A 37 -6.46 -22.22 5.48
CA ARG A 37 -7.31 -23.03 6.37
C ARG A 37 -8.52 -22.26 6.90
N LEU A 38 -8.36 -20.98 7.23
CA LEU A 38 -9.46 -20.13 7.71
C LEU A 38 -10.54 -19.90 6.65
N VAL A 39 -10.16 -19.71 5.39
CA VAL A 39 -11.11 -19.54 4.27
C VAL A 39 -11.93 -20.83 4.03
N THR A 40 -11.34 -22.00 4.29
CA THR A 40 -12.03 -23.29 4.10
C THR A 40 -13.04 -23.58 5.21
N ALA A 41 -12.77 -23.16 6.45
CA ALA A 41 -13.64 -23.39 7.61
C ALA A 41 -14.95 -22.56 7.59
N GLN A 42 -14.95 -21.37 6.99
CA GLN A 42 -16.16 -20.54 6.86
C GLN A 42 -17.21 -21.11 5.90
N ARG A 43 -16.87 -22.12 5.09
CA ARG A 43 -17.80 -22.72 4.11
C ARG A 43 -18.82 -23.68 4.74
N LEU A 44 -18.62 -24.11 5.98
CA LEU A 44 -19.50 -25.07 6.67
C LEU A 44 -20.59 -24.41 7.55
N SER A 45 -20.60 -23.08 7.71
CA SER A 45 -21.57 -22.38 8.58
C SER A 45 -22.75 -21.72 7.85
N GLY A 46 -23.07 -22.15 6.63
CA GLY A 46 -24.39 -21.86 6.02
C GLY A 46 -24.70 -20.39 5.71
N ARG A 47 -23.69 -19.52 5.51
CA ARG A 47 -23.91 -18.15 5.01
C ARG A 47 -23.66 -18.08 3.50
N LYS A 48 -24.74 -17.91 2.75
CA LYS A 48 -24.70 -17.62 1.30
C LYS A 48 -24.13 -16.22 1.10
N GLY A 49 -22.95 -16.12 0.48
CA GLY A 49 -22.48 -14.88 -0.11
C GLY A 49 -20.98 -14.62 0.07
N LEU A 50 -20.18 -15.16 -0.86
CA LEU A 50 -19.08 -14.53 -1.60
C LEU A 50 -18.15 -15.64 -2.08
N THR A 51 -18.16 -15.87 -3.39
CA THR A 51 -17.27 -16.82 -4.07
C THR A 51 -15.98 -16.09 -4.43
N THR A 52 -14.94 -16.24 -3.61
CA THR A 52 -13.56 -15.99 -4.03
C THR A 52 -12.99 -17.30 -4.55
N ASN A 53 -12.68 -17.34 -5.85
CA ASN A 53 -12.14 -18.50 -6.53
C ASN A 53 -10.65 -18.64 -6.21
N CYS A 54 -10.25 -19.75 -5.59
CA CYS A 54 -8.87 -20.25 -5.65
C CYS A 54 -8.67 -20.95 -7.00
N PRO A 55 -7.58 -20.67 -7.74
CA PRO A 55 -7.31 -21.36 -9.00
C PRO A 55 -6.82 -22.79 -8.72
N ALA A 56 -7.70 -23.77 -8.98
CA ALA A 56 -7.31 -25.16 -9.13
C ALA A 56 -6.86 -25.39 -10.57
N SER A 57 -5.58 -25.70 -10.76
CA SER A 57 -4.99 -26.12 -12.02
C SER A 57 -5.44 -27.54 -12.38
N ALA A 58 -6.42 -27.67 -13.28
CA ALA A 58 -6.61 -28.85 -14.12
C ALA A 58 -7.48 -28.49 -15.33
N GLY A 59 -6.95 -28.70 -16.54
CA GLY A 59 -7.52 -28.22 -17.79
C GLY A 59 -8.86 -28.80 -18.21
N LEU A 60 -9.54 -28.08 -19.12
CA LEU A 60 -10.37 -28.52 -20.26
C LEU A 60 -11.13 -27.29 -20.86
N PRO A 61 -11.74 -27.39 -22.06
CA PRO A 61 -11.61 -26.40 -23.12
C PRO A 61 -12.73 -25.35 -23.21
N PHE A 62 -12.36 -24.27 -23.89
CA PHE A 62 -13.17 -23.18 -24.44
C PHE A 62 -14.60 -23.55 -24.86
N THR A 63 -15.60 -22.89 -24.25
CA THR A 63 -16.75 -22.34 -24.97
C THR A 63 -17.44 -21.23 -24.16
N HIS A 64 -17.71 -20.12 -24.86
CA HIS A 64 -18.72 -19.08 -24.62
C HIS A 64 -18.60 -18.12 -23.42
N ALA A 65 -17.99 -16.96 -23.73
CA ALA A 65 -18.54 -15.62 -23.55
C ALA A 65 -19.51 -15.38 -22.38
N THR A 66 -18.96 -14.84 -21.30
CA THR A 66 -19.70 -13.98 -20.37
C THR A 66 -19.03 -12.61 -20.37
N LEU A 67 -19.79 -11.60 -20.80
CA LEU A 67 -19.43 -10.19 -20.72
C LEU A 67 -19.05 -9.85 -19.27
N TYR A 68 -17.76 -9.64 -19.03
CA TYR A 68 -17.30 -8.92 -17.86
C TYR A 68 -17.81 -7.48 -17.99
N ALA A 69 -18.88 -7.16 -17.28
CA ALA A 69 -19.16 -5.80 -16.88
C ALA A 69 -18.00 -5.37 -15.97
N ALA A 70 -16.93 -4.87 -16.58
CA ALA A 70 -15.99 -4.02 -15.88
C ALA A 70 -16.81 -2.84 -15.39
N ASN A 71 -17.09 -2.79 -14.09
CA ASN A 71 -17.39 -1.54 -13.43
C ASN A 71 -16.13 -0.69 -13.60
N GLU A 72 -16.09 0.09 -14.68
CA GLU A 72 -15.32 1.32 -14.75
C GLU A 72 -15.91 2.24 -13.68
N GLY A 73 -15.54 1.95 -12.42
CA GLY A 73 -15.65 2.92 -11.35
C GLY A 73 -14.89 4.12 -11.86
N GLN A 74 -15.66 5.14 -12.24
CA GLN A 74 -15.20 6.41 -12.76
C GLN A 74 -14.25 6.98 -11.72
N SER A 75 -12.95 6.66 -11.87
CA SER A 75 -11.88 7.22 -11.08
C SER A 75 -11.83 8.66 -11.53
N ASN A 76 -12.58 9.51 -10.83
CA ASN A 76 -12.31 10.94 -10.78
C ASN A 76 -10.79 11.03 -10.67
N GLY A 77 -10.13 11.56 -11.71
CA GLY A 77 -8.69 11.46 -11.98
C GLY A 77 -7.84 12.16 -10.92
N HIS A 78 -7.96 11.71 -9.69
CA HIS A 78 -7.16 12.02 -8.54
C HIS A 78 -6.00 11.06 -8.62
N SER A 79 -4.92 11.60 -9.17
CA SER A 79 -3.59 11.03 -9.18
C SER A 79 -3.29 10.32 -7.85
N GLU A 80 -2.72 9.13 -7.93
CA GLU A 80 -2.49 8.24 -6.80
C GLU A 80 -1.49 8.86 -5.82
N ALA A 81 -1.95 9.27 -4.65
CA ALA A 81 -1.11 9.80 -3.58
C ALA A 81 -0.08 8.75 -3.11
N ALA A 82 1.08 9.20 -2.63
CA ALA A 82 2.01 8.29 -1.97
C ALA A 82 1.38 7.76 -0.68
N ILE A 83 1.29 6.43 -0.59
CA ILE A 83 0.77 5.72 0.56
C ILE A 83 1.94 4.96 1.20
N TYR A 84 2.13 5.13 2.50
CA TYR A 84 3.10 4.35 3.26
C TYR A 84 2.50 3.83 4.56
N HIS A 85 3.04 2.70 5.02
CA HIS A 85 2.54 1.95 6.18
C HIS A 85 3.55 1.98 7.32
N ILE A 86 3.05 2.20 8.53
CA ILE A 86 3.80 2.11 9.79
C ILE A 86 3.17 0.96 10.57
N LYS A 87 3.94 -0.11 10.81
CA LYS A 87 3.48 -1.25 11.62
C LYS A 87 3.41 -0.86 13.10
N GLY A 88 2.45 -1.42 13.84
CA GLY A 88 2.39 -1.30 15.31
C GLY A 88 1.22 -0.48 15.85
N ILE A 89 1.37 0.04 17.08
CA ILE A 89 0.31 0.76 17.78
C ILE A 89 0.14 2.16 17.17
N CYS A 90 -1.10 2.58 16.93
CA CYS A 90 -1.39 3.92 16.44
C CYS A 90 -1.18 4.98 17.53
N SER A 91 0.03 5.54 17.58
CA SER A 91 0.32 6.68 18.45
C SER A 91 0.98 7.83 17.68
N TYR A 92 0.58 9.06 18.01
CA TYR A 92 1.19 10.26 17.45
C TYR A 92 1.10 11.42 18.44
N LYS A 93 2.25 12.06 18.74
CA LYS A 93 2.37 13.15 19.74
C LYS A 93 1.72 12.78 21.09
N ASP A 94 2.10 11.63 21.62
CA ASP A 94 1.63 11.09 22.92
C ASP A 94 0.12 10.82 23.00
N LYS A 95 -0.57 10.84 21.86
CA LYS A 95 -1.99 10.46 21.75
C LYS A 95 -2.10 9.09 21.08
N PHE A 96 -2.89 8.22 21.68
CA PHE A 96 -3.26 6.92 21.13
C PHE A 96 -4.56 7.05 20.34
N PHE A 97 -4.56 6.48 19.14
CA PHE A 97 -5.70 6.45 18.24
C PHE A 97 -6.26 5.04 18.16
N LYS A 98 -7.58 4.93 18.15
CA LYS A 98 -8.28 3.66 17.98
C LYS A 98 -8.33 3.28 16.49
N PRO A 99 -8.40 1.98 16.15
CA PRO A 99 -8.66 1.56 14.79
C PRO A 99 -9.92 2.23 14.20
N GLY A 100 -9.80 2.76 12.99
CA GLY A 100 -10.85 3.56 12.32
C GLY A 100 -10.72 5.07 12.54
N GLU A 101 -9.93 5.52 13.52
CA GLU A 101 -9.66 6.95 13.69
C GLU A 101 -8.63 7.45 12.68
N SER A 102 -8.68 8.76 12.40
CA SER A 102 -7.71 9.42 11.53
C SER A 102 -7.11 10.63 12.22
N PHE A 103 -5.86 10.93 11.87
CA PHE A 103 -5.13 12.08 12.40
C PHE A 103 -4.23 12.69 11.33
N ARG A 104 -3.81 13.93 11.56
CA ARG A 104 -2.90 14.64 10.66
C ARG A 104 -1.48 14.64 11.22
N ARG A 105 -0.53 14.17 10.42
CA ARG A 105 0.91 14.23 10.70
C ARG A 105 1.55 15.24 9.75
N GLY A 106 1.57 16.51 10.14
CA GLY A 106 1.96 17.57 9.22
C GLY A 106 0.94 17.71 8.10
N CYS A 107 1.37 17.56 6.84
CA CYS A 107 0.49 17.57 5.68
C CYS A 107 -0.14 16.21 5.38
N ASP A 108 0.39 15.13 5.97
CA ASP A 108 -0.05 13.77 5.71
C ASP A 108 -1.33 13.46 6.47
N LYS A 109 -2.26 12.77 5.80
CA LYS A 109 -3.48 12.25 6.43
C LYS A 109 -3.26 10.78 6.76
N CYS A 110 -3.24 10.47 8.05
CA CYS A 110 -2.98 9.15 8.56
C CYS A 110 -4.27 8.51 9.09
N PHE A 111 -4.39 7.21 8.90
CA PHE A 111 -5.54 6.40 9.29
C PHE A 111 -5.03 5.22 10.11
N CYS A 112 -5.62 5.04 11.29
CA CYS A 112 -5.29 3.94 12.17
C CYS A 112 -6.07 2.67 11.78
N HIS A 113 -5.36 1.56 11.70
CA HIS A 113 -5.90 0.22 11.50
C HIS A 113 -5.45 -0.70 12.64
N ASN A 114 -6.03 -1.89 12.73
CA ASN A 114 -5.70 -2.89 13.77
C ASN A 114 -4.22 -3.30 13.81
N PHE A 115 -3.50 -3.15 12.70
CA PHE A 115 -2.13 -3.64 12.53
C PHE A 115 -1.08 -2.52 12.35
N GLY A 116 -1.51 -1.26 12.40
CA GLY A 116 -0.65 -0.15 12.06
C GLY A 116 -1.38 1.10 11.61
N VAL A 117 -0.62 2.04 11.09
CA VAL A 117 -1.11 3.30 10.51
C VAL A 117 -0.72 3.33 9.05
N TYR A 118 -1.65 3.69 8.17
CA TYR A 118 -1.28 4.08 6.80
C TYR A 118 -1.49 5.58 6.63
N CYS A 119 -0.54 6.24 5.99
CA CYS A 119 -0.55 7.68 5.79
C CYS A 119 -0.55 7.99 4.29
N VAL A 120 -1.27 9.05 3.94
CA VAL A 120 -1.43 9.53 2.58
C VAL A 120 -0.80 10.91 2.48
N THR A 121 0.24 11.02 1.66
CA THR A 121 0.94 12.29 1.41
C THR A 121 0.31 13.01 0.22
N PRO A 122 -0.02 14.31 0.35
CA PRO A 122 -0.54 15.10 -0.76
C PRO A 122 0.43 15.14 -1.94
N MET A 123 -0.05 14.81 -3.14
CA MET A 123 0.81 14.82 -4.32
C MET A 123 1.26 16.22 -4.72
N LYS A 124 2.40 16.26 -5.39
CA LYS A 124 2.97 17.45 -5.99
C LYS A 124 2.78 17.43 -7.51
N PRO A 125 2.15 18.44 -8.13
CA PRO A 125 2.05 18.50 -9.57
C PRO A 125 3.44 18.76 -10.15
N THR A 126 3.77 18.05 -11.23
CA THR A 126 5.06 18.10 -11.92
C THR A 126 4.97 18.75 -13.30
N SER A 127 3.80 18.72 -13.95
CA SER A 127 3.58 19.41 -15.23
C SER A 127 2.17 20.00 -15.37
N TRP A 128 2.07 21.13 -16.08
CA TRP A 128 0.84 21.89 -16.30
C TRP A 128 0.98 22.82 -17.52
N PRO A 129 -0.13 23.38 -18.06
CA PRO A 129 -0.07 24.33 -19.17
C PRO A 129 0.75 25.59 -18.84
N ARG A 130 1.43 26.19 -19.83
CA ARG A 130 2.27 27.39 -19.63
C ARG A 130 1.53 28.63 -19.07
N LYS A 131 0.22 28.73 -19.33
CA LYS A 131 -0.67 29.79 -18.81
C LYS A 131 -1.05 29.60 -17.33
N CYS A 132 -0.66 28.48 -16.73
CA CYS A 132 -0.95 28.14 -15.35
C CYS A 132 0.31 28.21 -14.48
N GLN A 133 0.11 28.29 -13.18
CA GLN A 133 1.16 28.27 -12.17
C GLN A 133 0.73 27.43 -10.98
N ARG A 134 1.70 26.84 -10.29
CA ARG A 134 1.46 26.09 -9.06
C ARG A 134 1.53 27.03 -7.86
N ILE A 135 0.51 26.99 -7.02
CA ILE A 135 0.46 27.69 -5.73
C ILE A 135 0.55 26.64 -4.62
N ARG A 136 1.36 26.94 -3.59
CA ARG A 136 1.45 26.12 -2.39
C ARG A 136 0.29 26.49 -1.45
N THR A 137 -0.52 25.51 -1.06
CA THR A 137 -1.56 25.67 -0.05
C THR A 137 -1.03 25.18 1.31
N GLU A 138 -1.87 25.23 2.35
CA GLU A 138 -1.50 24.79 3.70
C GLU A 138 -0.94 23.35 3.72
N CYS A 139 -1.56 22.43 2.98
CA CYS A 139 -1.18 21.01 2.95
C CYS A 139 -1.22 20.43 1.54
N GLY A 140 -0.78 21.17 0.53
CA GLY A 140 -0.73 20.65 -0.83
C GLY A 140 -0.39 21.70 -1.87
N TYR A 141 -0.84 21.44 -3.08
CA TYR A 141 -0.61 22.30 -4.23
C TYR A 141 -1.88 22.40 -5.07
N THR A 142 -2.19 23.61 -5.49
CA THR A 142 -3.19 23.86 -6.53
C THR A 142 -2.47 24.40 -7.75
N VAL A 143 -2.95 24.05 -8.93
CA VAL A 143 -2.50 24.67 -10.17
C VAL A 143 -3.61 25.60 -10.60
N VAL A 144 -3.31 26.87 -10.81
CA VAL A 144 -4.29 27.92 -11.15
C VAL A 144 -3.85 28.70 -12.37
N TYR A 145 -4.76 29.43 -12.99
CA TYR A 145 -4.41 30.35 -14.08
C TYR A 145 -3.57 31.52 -13.56
N LYS A 146 -2.55 31.93 -14.32
CA LYS A 146 -1.71 33.09 -13.97
C LYS A 146 -2.52 34.40 -13.95
N GLU A 147 -3.43 34.55 -14.91
CA GLU A 147 -4.28 35.74 -15.07
C GLU A 147 -5.43 35.77 -14.05
N ASN A 148 -5.90 34.60 -13.60
CA ASN A 148 -6.98 34.49 -12.62
C ASN A 148 -6.65 33.38 -11.59
N PRO A 149 -6.01 33.75 -10.47
CA PRO A 149 -5.64 32.78 -9.42
C PRO A 149 -6.83 32.10 -8.72
N GLN A 150 -8.06 32.59 -8.91
CA GLN A 150 -9.28 31.95 -8.37
C GLN A 150 -9.76 30.80 -9.25
N ALA A 151 -9.27 30.70 -10.49
CA ALA A 151 -9.64 29.63 -11.42
C ALA A 151 -8.57 28.53 -11.42
N GLU A 152 -9.00 27.29 -11.19
CA GLU A 152 -8.12 26.13 -11.21
C GLU A 152 -7.77 25.68 -12.64
N CYS A 153 -6.54 25.22 -12.80
CA CYS A 153 -6.00 24.60 -14.00
C CYS A 153 -5.79 23.10 -13.77
N ARG A 154 -5.99 22.32 -14.83
CA ARG A 154 -5.62 20.90 -14.82
C ARG A 154 -4.10 20.74 -14.94
N ALA A 155 -3.49 20.03 -13.99
CA ALA A 155 -2.14 19.49 -14.13
C ALA A 155 -2.17 18.22 -14.97
N TYR A 156 -1.11 17.97 -15.75
CA TYR A 156 -1.01 16.77 -16.59
C TYR A 156 -0.35 15.59 -15.86
N SER A 157 0.51 15.88 -14.88
CA SER A 157 1.21 14.85 -14.11
C SER A 157 1.44 15.27 -12.66
N TRP A 158 1.52 14.28 -11.79
CA TRP A 158 1.67 14.41 -10.35
C TRP A 158 2.68 13.37 -9.86
N ILE A 159 3.41 13.70 -8.80
CA ILE A 159 4.30 12.77 -8.10
C ILE A 159 3.92 12.74 -6.62
N GLY A 160 3.83 11.52 -6.08
CA GLY A 160 3.62 11.23 -4.66
C GLY A 160 4.94 10.99 -3.96
#